data_AF-A0A7C2NYM1-F1
#
_entry.id   AF-A0A7C2NYM1-F1
#
_cell.length_a   1.000
_cell.length_b   1.000
_cell.length_c   1.000
_cell.angle_alpha   90.00
_cell.angle_beta   90.00
_cell.angle_gamma   90.00
#
_symmetry.space_group_name_H-M   'P 1'
#
loop_
_entity.id
_entity.type
_entity.pdbx_description
1 polymer ?
#
loop_
_entity_poly.entity_id
_entity_poly.type
_entity_poly.pdbx_seq_one_letter_code
_entity_poly.pdbx_strand_id
1 'polypeptide(L)'
;MAERKFAWPKQGTTSLLGKDIERTDGVNKASGHAKYSADMNTPGTLYAKILTNPHAHAKITKLNVDKAKAAKGVKAVHIFRDVGTEMRWEGEL
;
A
#
# COMPACT_ATOMS: atom_id res chain seq x y z
N MET A 1 36.15 21.43 9.76
CA MET A 1 35.10 20.41 9.87
C MET A 1 34.48 20.55 11.25
N ALA A 2 33.25 21.05 11.37
CA ALA A 2 32.63 21.26 12.68
C ALA A 2 32.35 19.91 13.36
N GLU A 3 32.96 19.68 14.51
CA GLU A 3 32.79 18.47 15.30
C GLU A 3 31.40 18.49 15.94
N ARG A 4 30.47 17.68 15.42
CA ARG A 4 29.12 17.57 15.97
C ARG A 4 29.15 16.58 17.13
N LYS A 5 29.42 17.08 18.35
CA LYS A 5 29.26 16.31 19.59
C LYS A 5 27.78 16.11 19.91
N PHE A 6 27.15 15.12 19.28
CA PHE A 6 25.84 14.66 19.69
C PHE A 6 26.01 13.62 20.81
N ALA A 7 25.84 14.05 22.06
CA ALA A 7 25.80 13.17 23.21
C ALA A 7 24.35 12.99 23.66
N TRP A 8 23.91 11.75 23.87
CA TRP A 8 22.59 11.48 24.42
C TRP A 8 22.48 12.04 25.84
N PRO A 9 21.35 12.67 26.20
CA PRO A 9 21.11 13.10 27.57
C PRO A 9 21.14 11.91 28.52
N LYS A 10 21.57 12.15 29.77
CA LYS A 10 21.66 11.12 30.81
C LYS A 10 20.31 10.39 30.95
N GLN A 11 20.34 9.06 31.02
CA GLN A 11 19.12 8.26 31.21
C GLN A 11 18.32 8.78 32.41
N GLY A 12 17.01 8.94 32.22
CA GLY A 12 16.09 9.44 33.23
C GLY A 12 15.90 10.96 33.28
N THR A 13 16.70 11.77 32.58
CA THR A 13 16.51 13.24 32.50
C THR A 13 15.61 13.69 31.35
N THR A 14 15.28 12.77 30.45
CA THR A 14 14.38 12.99 29.32
C THR A 14 12.93 13.03 29.79
N SER A 15 12.18 14.03 29.33
CA SER A 15 10.75 14.17 29.66
C SER A 15 9.91 13.02 29.11
N LEU A 16 10.22 12.55 27.90
CA LEU A 16 9.42 11.55 27.20
C LEU A 16 10.11 10.18 27.06
N LEU A 17 11.43 10.15 26.85
CA LEU A 17 12.14 8.89 26.62
C LEU A 17 12.21 8.06 27.91
N GLY A 18 11.88 6.76 27.80
CA GLY A 18 11.90 5.81 28.90
C GLY A 18 10.77 5.96 29.92
N LYS A 19 9.71 6.71 29.59
CA LYS A 19 8.50 6.83 30.41
C LYS A 19 7.37 5.99 29.82
N ASP A 20 6.50 5.49 30.68
CA ASP A 20 5.22 4.96 30.27
C ASP A 20 4.31 6.14 29.91
N ILE A 21 3.98 6.27 28.63
CA ILE A 21 3.24 7.40 28.09
C ILE A 21 2.07 6.86 27.30
N GLU A 22 0.89 7.40 27.59
CA GLU A 22 -0.29 7.06 26.83
C GLU A 22 -0.15 7.57 25.38
N ARG A 23 -0.34 6.66 24.44
CA ARG A 23 -0.34 6.99 23.03
C ARG A 23 -1.69 7.60 22.66
N THR A 24 -1.70 8.80 22.10
CA THR A 24 -2.94 9.55 21.77
C THR A 24 -3.91 8.77 20.88
N ASP A 25 -3.41 7.95 19.97
CA ASP A 25 -4.22 7.09 19.09
C ASP A 25 -4.37 5.65 19.61
N GLY A 26 -3.81 5.34 20.80
CA GLY A 26 -3.75 4.01 21.40
C GLY A 26 -5.14 3.41 21.57
N VAL A 27 -5.99 4.08 22.34
CA VAL A 27 -7.36 3.63 22.63
C VAL A 27 -8.18 3.47 21.36
N ASN A 28 -8.16 4.45 20.45
CA ASN A 28 -8.94 4.39 19.21
C ASN A 28 -8.54 3.21 18.32
N LYS A 29 -7.24 2.89 18.23
CA LYS A 29 -6.75 1.75 17.46
C LYS A 29 -7.08 0.41 18.13
N ALA A 30 -6.89 0.31 19.44
CA ALA A 30 -7.13 -0.93 20.19
C ALA A 30 -8.62 -1.30 20.30
N SER A 31 -9.50 -0.30 20.29
CA SER A 31 -10.95 -0.48 20.42
C SER A 31 -11.70 -0.62 19.09
N GLY A 32 -11.03 -0.43 17.95
CA GLY A 32 -11.67 -0.44 16.62
C GLY A 32 -12.47 0.82 16.27
N HIS A 33 -12.39 1.88 17.09
CA HIS A 33 -13.03 3.17 16.78
C HIS A 33 -12.27 3.97 15.71
N ALA A 34 -10.97 3.75 15.57
CA ALA A 34 -10.17 4.35 14.51
C ALA A 34 -10.70 3.92 13.14
N LYS A 35 -11.03 4.90 12.29
CA LYS A 35 -11.43 4.67 10.89
C LYS A 35 -10.23 4.82 9.97
N TYR A 36 -10.08 3.87 9.05
CA TYR A 36 -9.06 3.82 8.02
C TYR A 36 -9.69 3.92 6.63
N SER A 37 -8.85 4.13 5.62
CA SER A 37 -9.31 4.25 4.23
C SER A 37 -10.12 3.04 3.76
N ALA A 38 -9.84 1.85 4.28
CA ALA A 38 -10.57 0.62 3.94
C ALA A 38 -11.98 0.56 4.58
N ASP A 39 -12.25 1.35 5.61
CA ASP A 39 -13.56 1.42 6.26
C ASP A 39 -14.53 2.37 5.54
N MET A 40 -14.02 3.16 4.59
CA MET A 40 -14.78 4.16 3.85
C MET A 40 -15.46 3.52 2.64
N ASN A 41 -16.79 3.51 2.63
CA ASN A 41 -17.61 3.01 1.51
C ASN A 41 -18.62 4.08 1.09
N THR A 42 -18.17 5.12 0.39
CA THR A 42 -19.07 6.17 -0.09
C THR A 42 -19.91 5.69 -1.28
N PRO A 43 -21.13 6.24 -1.47
CA PRO A 43 -21.95 5.91 -2.62
C PRO A 43 -21.21 6.13 -3.94
N GLY A 44 -21.26 5.13 -4.83
CA GLY A 44 -20.60 5.19 -6.15
C GLY A 44 -19.12 4.77 -6.16
N THR A 45 -18.55 4.34 -5.03
CA THR A 45 -17.18 3.80 -4.98
C THR A 45 -17.02 2.60 -5.93
N LEU A 46 -16.02 2.66 -6.82
CA LEU A 46 -15.62 1.53 -7.65
C LEU A 46 -14.53 0.72 -6.95
N TYR A 47 -14.64 -0.59 -7.00
CA TYR A 47 -13.62 -1.51 -6.51
C TYR A 47 -12.70 -1.93 -7.64
N ALA A 48 -11.38 -1.86 -7.41
CA ALA A 48 -10.38 -2.31 -8.37
C ALA A 48 -9.82 -3.67 -7.97
N LYS A 49 -9.54 -4.52 -8.97
CA LYS A 49 -8.76 -5.73 -8.80
C LYS A 49 -7.58 -5.67 -9.75
N ILE A 50 -6.39 -5.87 -9.20
CA ILE A 50 -5.14 -5.82 -9.95
C ILE A 50 -4.74 -7.24 -10.34
N LEU A 51 -4.36 -7.44 -11.60
CA LEU A 51 -3.70 -8.64 -12.09
C LEU A 51 -2.25 -8.27 -12.41
N THR A 52 -1.32 -8.89 -11.70
CA THR A 52 0.13 -8.66 -11.88
C THR A 52 0.77 -9.82 -12.62
N ASN A 53 1.99 -9.60 -13.13
CA ASN A 53 2.82 -10.66 -13.70
C ASN A 53 3.11 -11.75 -12.64
N PRO A 54 2.79 -13.04 -12.90
CA PRO A 54 3.02 -14.12 -11.96
C PRO A 54 4.41 -14.78 -12.10
N HIS A 55 5.26 -14.28 -12.99
CA HIS A 55 6.56 -14.89 -13.31
C HIS A 55 7.72 -13.99 -12.88
N ALA A 56 8.84 -14.58 -12.47
CA ALA A 56 10.06 -13.82 -12.12
C ALA A 56 10.64 -13.03 -13.30
N HIS A 57 10.43 -13.45 -14.55
CA HIS A 57 10.77 -12.71 -15.76
C HIS A 57 9.92 -13.25 -16.92
N ALA A 58 9.27 -12.38 -17.70
CA ALA A 58 8.44 -12.82 -18.83
C ALA A 58 8.22 -11.72 -19.86
N LYS A 59 8.01 -12.10 -21.13
CA LYS A 59 7.52 -11.18 -22.15
C LYS A 59 6.04 -11.41 -22.40
N ILE A 60 5.25 -10.34 -22.45
CA ILE A 60 3.82 -10.44 -22.78
C ILE A 60 3.70 -10.76 -24.28
N THR A 61 3.40 -12.01 -24.62
CA THR A 61 3.19 -12.43 -26.02
C THR A 61 1.75 -12.27 -26.47
N LYS A 62 0.80 -12.31 -25.53
CA LYS A 62 -0.64 -12.16 -25.79
C LYS A 62 -1.35 -11.69 -24.53
N LEU A 63 -2.31 -10.79 -24.69
CA LEU A 63 -3.21 -10.32 -23.64
C LEU A 63 -4.65 -10.27 -24.19
N ASN A 64 -5.59 -10.96 -23.56
CA ASN A 64 -7.02 -10.89 -23.90
C ASN A 64 -7.81 -10.45 -22.66
N VAL A 65 -8.57 -9.37 -22.80
CA VAL A 65 -9.36 -8.77 -21.72
C VAL A 65 -10.87 -8.81 -22.00
N ASP A 66 -11.32 -9.50 -23.05
CA ASP A 66 -12.72 -9.47 -23.50
C ASP A 66 -13.66 -10.03 -22.45
N LYS A 67 -13.27 -11.14 -21.83
CA LYS A 67 -14.03 -11.75 -20.72
C LYS A 67 -14.13 -10.82 -19.51
N ALA A 68 -13.05 -10.09 -19.21
CA ALA A 68 -13.05 -9.13 -18.11
C ALA A 68 -13.98 -7.95 -18.40
N LYS A 69 -13.93 -7.40 -19.62
CA LYS A 69 -14.81 -6.31 -20.07
C LYS A 69 -16.29 -6.71 -20.09
N ALA A 70 -16.60 -7.95 -20.43
CA ALA A 70 -17.98 -8.47 -20.50
C ALA A 70 -18.55 -8.90 -19.14
N ALA A 71 -17.73 -8.96 -18.08
CA ALA A 71 -18.19 -9.41 -16.77
C ALA A 71 -19.17 -8.41 -16.13
N LYS A 72 -20.25 -8.93 -15.55
CA LYS A 72 -21.27 -8.13 -14.86
C LYS A 72 -20.62 -7.31 -13.73
N GLY A 73 -20.88 -6.00 -13.72
CA GLY A 73 -20.37 -5.09 -12.69
C GLY A 73 -19.00 -4.47 -13.00
N VAL A 74 -18.32 -4.90 -14.06
CA VAL A 74 -17.08 -4.24 -14.50
C VAL A 74 -17.41 -2.90 -15.15
N LYS A 75 -16.88 -1.83 -14.57
CA LYS A 75 -17.05 -0.46 -15.09
C LYS A 75 -15.99 -0.09 -16.14
N ALA A 76 -14.76 -0.58 -15.97
CA ALA A 76 -13.64 -0.31 -16.86
C ALA A 76 -12.57 -1.40 -16.70
N VAL A 77 -11.75 -1.58 -17.74
CA VAL A 77 -10.53 -2.39 -17.72
C VAL A 77 -9.39 -1.51 -18.22
N HIS A 78 -8.32 -1.41 -17.43
CA HIS A 78 -7.13 -0.63 -17.76
C HIS A 78 -5.92 -1.55 -17.93
N ILE A 79 -5.09 -1.28 -18.93
CA ILE A 79 -3.90 -2.06 -19.27
C ILE A 79 -2.69 -1.15 -19.03
N PHE A 80 -1.82 -1.54 -18.11
CA PHE A 80 -0.59 -0.80 -17.77
C PHE A 80 0.60 -1.19 -18.64
N ARG A 81 0.63 -2.46 -19.09
CA ARG A 81 1.65 -3.05 -19.96
C ARG A 81 0.97 -3.83 -21.07
N ASP A 82 1.37 -3.57 -22.30
CA ASP A 82 0.75 -4.17 -23.48
C ASP A 82 1.63 -5.29 -24.05
N VAL A 83 1.09 -6.02 -25.02
CA VAL A 83 1.78 -7.06 -25.77
C VAL A 83 3.11 -6.52 -26.33
N GLY A 84 4.17 -7.29 -26.12
CA GLY A 84 5.54 -6.92 -26.49
C GLY A 84 6.38 -6.39 -25.33
N THR A 85 5.75 -6.01 -24.21
CA THR A 85 6.47 -5.57 -23.00
C THR A 85 7.21 -6.73 -22.34
N GLU A 86 8.44 -6.47 -21.92
CA GLU A 86 9.24 -7.35 -21.08
C GLU A 86 9.06 -6.98 -19.59
N MET A 87 8.56 -7.94 -18.81
CA MET A 87 8.30 -7.86 -17.38
C MET A 87 9.50 -8.42 -16.62
N ARG A 88 9.98 -7.66 -15.64
CA ARG A 88 11.27 -7.86 -14.97
C ARG A 88 11.19 -8.69 -13.69
N TRP A 89 10.05 -8.71 -13.02
CA TRP A 89 9.83 -9.45 -11.76
C TRP A 89 8.36 -9.84 -11.54
N GLU A 90 8.15 -10.79 -10.62
CA GLU A 90 6.82 -11.18 -10.14
C GLU A 90 6.17 -10.00 -9.41
N GLY A 91 4.89 -9.73 -9.70
CA GLY A 91 4.15 -8.63 -9.11
C GLY A 91 4.23 -7.32 -9.91
N GLU A 92 5.01 -7.26 -10.98
CA GLU A 92 5.03 -6.08 -11.85
C GLU A 92 3.66 -5.87 -12.55
N LEU A 93 3.27 -4.60 -12.66
CA LEU A 93 2.03 -4.07 -13.23
C LEU A 93 2.22 -3.67 -14.69
#